data_AF-A0A353RLB3-F1
#
_entry.id   AF-A0A353RLB3-F1
#
_cell.length_a   1.000
_cell.length_b   1.000
_cell.length_c   1.000
_cell.angle_alpha   90.00
_cell.angle_beta   90.00
_cell.angle_gamma   90.00
#
_symmetry.space_group_name_H-M   'P 1'
#
loop_
_entity.id
_entity.type
_entity.pdbx_description
1 polymer ?
#
loop_
_entity_poly.entity_id
_entity_poly.type
_entity_poly.pdbx_seq_one_letter_code
_entity_poly.pdbx_strand_id
1 'polypeptide(L)'
;MNMKLTEKYNVDPEFEDLFSYKSKKEEIEHEAKMIMFRLLSSFEKIMDRPIQKKEIAEAINTSPSYVTQLFKGDKLINFITLAKLEKAFDFTFDIEARKNNNDLKEKAERAAKLVQLKPRFDLHCGFPNVTSYYKFANNEQDKVNAKAL
;
A
#
# COMPACT_ATOMS: atom_id res chain seq x y z
N MET A 1 2.79 2.23 12.69
CA MET A 1 3.11 2.44 14.12
C MET A 1 2.53 3.76 14.59
N ASN A 2 1.78 3.78 15.70
CA ASN A 2 1.34 5.02 16.35
C ASN A 2 2.11 5.09 17.68
N MET A 3 3.21 5.85 17.72
CA MET A 3 4.08 5.93 18.91
C MET A 3 3.56 7.02 19.85
N LYS A 4 3.14 6.65 21.05
CA LYS A 4 2.88 7.63 22.13
C LYS A 4 4.20 7.94 22.83
N LEU A 5 4.70 9.16 22.66
CA LEU A 5 5.98 9.61 23.23
C LEU A 5 5.82 10.21 24.65
N THR A 6 4.58 10.39 25.10
CA THR A 6 4.20 11.11 26.33
C THR A 6 4.57 10.40 27.63
N GLU A 7 4.93 9.13 27.60
CA GLU A 7 5.28 8.36 28.82
C GLU A 7 6.62 8.80 29.43
N LYS A 8 7.49 9.47 28.67
CA LYS A 8 8.84 9.85 29.12
C LYS A 8 9.25 11.28 28.77
N TYR A 9 8.64 11.90 27.77
CA TYR A 9 9.02 13.23 27.29
C TYR A 9 7.78 14.11 27.12
N ASN A 10 7.90 15.39 27.46
CA ASN A 10 6.90 16.40 27.09
C ASN A 10 7.13 16.75 25.62
N VAL A 11 6.36 16.13 24.73
CA VAL A 11 6.48 16.31 23.28
C VAL A 11 5.47 17.36 22.85
N ASP A 12 5.92 18.31 22.05
CA ASP A 12 5.03 19.31 21.46
C ASP A 12 3.99 18.63 20.56
N PRO A 13 2.70 18.99 20.64
CA PRO A 13 1.64 18.38 19.83
C PRO A 13 1.93 18.38 18.32
N GLU A 14 2.66 19.37 17.80
CA GLU A 14 3.05 19.42 16.39
C GLU A 14 3.97 18.25 16.00
N PHE A 15 4.80 17.78 16.93
CA PHE A 15 5.64 16.61 16.71
C PHE A 15 4.86 15.30 16.79
N GLU A 16 3.76 15.23 17.56
CA GLU A 16 2.92 14.03 17.59
C GLU A 16 2.18 13.82 16.26
N ASP A 17 1.74 14.90 15.61
CA ASP A 17 1.05 14.83 14.30
C ASP A 17 1.93 14.15 13.24
N LEU A 18 3.25 14.39 13.27
CA LEU A 18 4.22 13.80 12.34
C LEU A 18 4.30 12.26 12.41
N PHE A 19 3.97 11.67 13.56
CA PHE A 19 3.98 10.21 13.76
C PHE A 19 2.59 9.58 13.67
N SER A 20 1.57 10.39 13.40
CA SER A 20 0.19 9.94 13.25
C SER A 20 -0.16 9.79 11.77
N TYR A 21 -1.07 8.85 11.45
CA TYR A 21 -1.60 8.71 10.10
C TYR A 21 -2.88 9.53 9.96
N LYS A 22 -2.99 10.30 8.87
CA LYS A 22 -4.17 11.15 8.59
C LYS A 22 -5.34 10.33 8.05
N SER A 23 -5.07 9.14 7.50
CA SER A 23 -6.10 8.26 6.99
C SER A 23 -5.71 6.78 7.07
N LYS A 24 -6.72 5.91 7.02
CA LYS A 24 -6.48 4.45 6.95
C LYS A 24 -5.74 4.06 5.68
N LYS A 25 -5.96 4.79 4.59
CA LYS A 25 -5.26 4.58 3.32
C LYS A 25 -3.75 4.82 3.48
N GLU A 26 -3.39 5.93 4.10
CA GLU A 26 -2.00 6.29 4.38
C GLU A 26 -1.31 5.27 5.28
N GLU A 27 -1.99 4.81 6.33
CA GLU A 27 -1.49 3.74 7.20
C GLU A 27 -1.20 2.46 6.38
N ILE A 28 -2.13 2.04 5.52
CA ILE A 28 -1.94 0.84 4.67
C ILE A 28 -0.80 1.02 3.68
N GLU A 29 -0.70 2.19 3.03
CA GLU A 29 0.40 2.49 2.11
C GLU A 29 1.77 2.49 2.81
N HIS A 30 1.82 3.03 4.03
CA HIS A 30 3.00 2.97 4.87
C HIS A 30 3.39 1.53 5.22
N GLU A 31 2.44 0.72 5.68
CA GLU A 31 2.68 -0.70 5.99
C GLU A 31 3.14 -1.49 4.75
N ALA A 32 2.57 -1.21 3.57
CA ALA A 32 3.01 -1.80 2.30
C ALA A 32 4.47 -1.44 1.98
N LYS A 33 4.88 -0.18 2.19
CA LYS A 33 6.28 0.25 2.06
C LYS A 33 7.19 -0.47 3.06
N MET A 34 6.74 -0.66 4.30
CA MET A 34 7.51 -1.41 5.30
C MET A 34 7.71 -2.88 4.91
N ILE A 35 6.71 -3.52 4.29
CA ILE A 35 6.85 -4.87 3.73
C ILE A 35 7.88 -4.86 2.59
N MET A 36 7.74 -3.92 1.65
CA MET A 36 8.68 -3.79 0.53
C MET A 36 10.12 -3.61 1.01
N PHE A 37 10.38 -2.71 1.97
CA PHE A 37 11.73 -2.49 2.48
C PHE A 37 12.32 -3.72 3.16
N ARG A 38 11.51 -4.53 3.83
CA ARG A 38 11.96 -5.83 4.39
C ARG A 38 12.40 -6.79 3.28
N LEU A 39 11.64 -6.87 2.19
CA LEU A 39 12.02 -7.71 1.03
C LEU A 39 13.30 -7.19 0.36
N LEU A 40 13.38 -5.90 0.06
CA LEU A 40 14.56 -5.29 -0.56
C LEU A 40 15.80 -5.43 0.33
N SER A 41 15.65 -5.23 1.65
CA SER A 41 16.75 -5.43 2.60
C SER A 41 17.19 -6.89 2.68
N SER A 42 16.26 -7.85 2.54
CA SER A 42 16.61 -9.28 2.50
C SER A 42 17.43 -9.59 1.25
N PHE A 43 17.07 -9.03 0.11
CA PHE A 43 17.87 -9.11 -1.11
C PHE A 43 19.26 -8.47 -0.94
N GLU A 44 19.36 -7.26 -0.37
CA GLU A 44 20.68 -6.62 -0.16
C GLU A 44 21.59 -7.44 0.77
N LYS A 45 21.03 -8.14 1.76
CA LYS A 45 21.79 -8.94 2.73
C LYS A 45 22.37 -10.24 2.19
N ILE A 46 21.75 -10.84 1.17
CA ILE A 46 22.27 -12.07 0.55
C ILE A 46 23.42 -11.78 -0.42
N MET A 47 23.64 -10.52 -0.78
CA MET A 47 24.73 -10.14 -1.67
C MET A 47 26.04 -9.97 -0.90
N ASP A 48 27.12 -10.54 -1.41
CA ASP A 48 28.46 -10.43 -0.80
C ASP A 48 29.06 -9.02 -0.86
N ARG A 49 28.43 -8.12 -1.61
CA ARG A 49 28.84 -6.72 -1.73
C ARG A 49 27.63 -5.80 -1.90
N PRO A 50 27.79 -4.50 -1.63
CA PRO A 50 26.81 -3.50 -2.04
C PRO A 50 26.57 -3.57 -3.55
N ILE A 51 25.33 -3.88 -3.94
CA ILE A 51 24.88 -3.83 -5.34
C ILE A 51 24.50 -2.40 -5.70
N GLN A 52 24.94 -1.93 -6.87
CA GLN A 52 24.53 -0.65 -7.39
C GLN A 52 23.14 -0.76 -8.04
N LYS A 53 22.31 0.27 -7.85
CA LYS A 53 20.95 0.33 -8.44
C LYS A 53 20.94 0.19 -9.96
N LYS A 54 22.01 0.63 -10.63
CA LYS A 54 22.20 0.48 -12.07
C LYS A 54 22.35 -0.99 -12.47
N GLU A 55 23.11 -1.77 -11.71
CA GLU A 55 23.28 -3.21 -11.94
C GLU A 55 21.96 -3.95 -11.78
N ILE A 56 21.17 -3.61 -10.76
CA ILE A 56 19.82 -4.16 -10.58
C ILE A 56 18.97 -3.85 -11.81
N ALA A 57 18.94 -2.57 -12.22
CA ALA A 57 18.12 -2.13 -13.33
C ALA A 57 18.43 -2.87 -14.63
N GLU A 58 19.72 -3.05 -14.93
CA GLU A 58 20.20 -3.83 -16.07
C GLU A 58 19.80 -5.30 -15.95
N ALA A 59 20.02 -5.92 -14.78
CA ALA A 59 19.73 -7.33 -14.54
C ALA A 59 18.24 -7.68 -14.70
N ILE A 60 17.33 -6.80 -14.26
CA ILE A 60 15.86 -7.02 -14.38
C ILE A 60 15.23 -6.35 -15.61
N ASN A 61 16.04 -5.79 -16.51
CA ASN A 61 15.61 -5.06 -17.72
C ASN A 61 14.59 -3.95 -17.41
N THR A 62 14.96 -3.00 -16.54
CA THR A 62 14.15 -1.83 -16.19
C THR A 62 14.99 -0.56 -16.17
N SER A 63 14.36 0.60 -15.99
CA SER A 63 15.10 1.86 -15.91
C SER A 63 15.75 2.07 -14.53
N PRO A 64 16.96 2.65 -14.46
CA PRO A 64 17.60 3.00 -13.18
C PRO A 64 16.76 3.94 -12.31
N SER A 65 15.97 4.82 -12.95
CA SER A 65 15.02 5.70 -12.26
C SER A 65 13.94 4.90 -11.53
N TYR A 66 13.36 3.89 -12.19
CA TYR A 66 12.36 3.02 -11.56
C TYR A 66 12.93 2.28 -10.35
N VAL A 67 14.12 1.68 -10.48
CA VAL A 67 14.80 1.04 -9.33
C VAL A 67 15.04 2.04 -8.22
N THR A 68 15.50 3.25 -8.53
CA THR A 68 15.71 4.30 -7.52
C THR A 68 14.42 4.64 -6.77
N GLN A 69 13.29 4.74 -7.47
CA GLN A 69 11.98 5.01 -6.87
C GLN A 69 11.52 3.88 -5.94
N LEU A 70 11.81 2.62 -6.27
CA LEU A 70 11.52 1.49 -5.38
C LEU A 70 12.33 1.59 -4.08
N PHE A 71 13.64 1.79 -4.19
CA PHE A 71 14.52 1.87 -3.01
C PHE A 71 14.31 3.13 -2.17
N LYS A 72 13.73 4.20 -2.74
CA LYS A 72 13.31 5.40 -1.98
C LYS A 72 11.94 5.24 -1.32
N GLY A 73 11.12 4.29 -1.76
CA GLY A 73 9.73 4.18 -1.31
C GLY A 73 8.75 5.09 -2.06
N ASP A 74 9.15 5.70 -3.17
CA ASP A 74 8.28 6.50 -4.03
C ASP A 74 7.31 5.60 -4.81
N LYS A 75 7.74 4.38 -5.13
CA LYS A 75 6.92 3.34 -5.78
C LYS A 75 6.94 2.05 -4.97
N LEU A 76 5.82 1.34 -4.98
CA LEU A 76 5.76 -0.02 -4.45
C LEU A 76 6.30 -1.02 -5.48
N ILE A 77 7.06 -1.98 -4.99
CA ILE A 77 7.48 -3.14 -5.77
C ILE A 77 6.26 -4.03 -6.03
N ASN A 78 6.18 -4.60 -7.22
CA ASN A 78 5.15 -5.59 -7.55
C ASN A 78 5.79 -6.99 -7.62
N PHE A 79 4.93 -8.02 -7.63
CA PHE A 79 5.39 -9.42 -7.67
C PHE A 79 6.14 -9.79 -8.95
N ILE A 80 5.85 -9.14 -10.08
CA ILE A 80 6.59 -9.37 -11.34
C ILE A 80 8.05 -8.90 -11.16
N THR A 81 8.26 -7.75 -10.54
CA THR A 81 9.60 -7.23 -10.25
C THR A 81 10.35 -8.14 -9.26
N LEU A 82 9.67 -8.67 -8.25
CA LEU A 82 10.28 -9.65 -7.32
C LEU A 82 10.72 -10.92 -8.06
N ALA A 83 9.87 -11.49 -8.90
CA ALA A 83 10.21 -12.67 -9.70
C ALA A 83 11.37 -12.41 -10.68
N LYS A 84 11.48 -11.19 -11.21
CA LYS A 84 12.63 -10.79 -12.03
C LYS A 84 13.92 -10.75 -11.22
N LEU A 85 13.88 -10.25 -9.97
CA LEU A 85 15.04 -10.25 -9.09
C LEU A 85 15.50 -11.69 -8.77
N GLU A 86 14.56 -12.54 -8.38
CA GLU A 86 14.82 -13.96 -8.10
C GLU A 86 15.53 -14.65 -9.27
N LYS A 87 15.01 -14.46 -10.50
CA LYS A 87 15.61 -15.04 -11.71
C LYS A 87 16.97 -14.42 -12.07
N ALA A 88 17.13 -13.12 -11.86
CA ALA A 88 18.34 -12.41 -12.28
C ALA A 88 19.53 -12.67 -11.35
N PHE A 89 19.28 -12.96 -10.07
CA PHE A 89 20.30 -13.16 -9.04
C PHE A 89 20.29 -14.57 -8.44
N ASP A 90 19.53 -15.50 -9.03
CA ASP A 90 19.44 -16.91 -8.66
C ASP A 90 19.16 -17.16 -7.17
N PHE A 91 18.08 -16.54 -6.67
CA PHE A 91 17.60 -16.72 -5.30
C PHE A 91 16.07 -16.82 -5.25
N THR A 92 15.51 -17.12 -4.08
CA THR A 92 14.06 -17.17 -3.87
C THR A 92 13.68 -16.46 -2.58
N PHE A 93 12.57 -15.72 -2.58
CA PHE A 93 11.97 -15.17 -1.37
C PHE A 93 11.13 -16.24 -0.67
N ASP A 94 11.55 -16.62 0.53
CA ASP A 94 10.71 -17.40 1.43
C ASP A 94 9.86 -16.47 2.31
N ILE A 95 8.53 -16.51 2.15
CA ILE A 95 7.59 -15.59 2.81
C ILE A 95 6.70 -16.37 3.77
N GLU A 96 6.93 -16.14 5.06
CA GLU A 96 6.14 -16.74 6.13
C GLU A 96 5.18 -15.72 6.78
N ALA A 97 3.94 -16.15 7.01
CA ALA A 97 2.99 -15.39 7.80
C ALA A 97 3.26 -15.57 9.30
N ARG A 98 3.39 -14.46 10.03
CA ARG A 98 3.52 -14.46 11.49
C ARG A 98 2.34 -13.82 12.19
N LYS A 99 2.03 -14.32 13.39
CA LYS A 99 1.00 -13.74 14.26
C LYS A 99 1.57 -12.46 14.88
N ASN A 100 0.89 -11.33 14.68
CA ASN A 100 1.25 -10.09 15.36
C ASN A 100 0.69 -10.08 16.79
N ASN A 101 -0.56 -10.56 16.98
CA ASN A 101 -1.24 -10.68 18.27
C ASN A 101 -1.96 -12.05 18.38
N ASN A 102 -2.39 -12.42 19.58
CA ASN A 102 -3.08 -13.69 19.85
C ASN A 102 -4.56 -13.74 19.37
N ASP A 103 -5.15 -12.61 18.95
CA ASP A 103 -6.59 -12.48 18.69
C ASP A 103 -7.01 -12.76 17.22
N LEU A 104 -6.23 -13.58 16.50
CA LEU A 104 -6.49 -13.86 15.09
C LEU A 104 -7.87 -14.46 14.82
N LYS A 105 -8.34 -15.33 15.72
CA LYS A 105 -9.66 -15.97 15.61
C LYS A 105 -10.78 -14.95 15.63
N GLU A 106 -10.73 -14.02 16.59
CA GLU A 106 -11.76 -13.00 16.75
C GLU A 106 -11.83 -12.05 15.55
N LYS A 107 -10.67 -11.64 15.02
CA LYS A 107 -10.62 -10.77 13.83
C LYS A 107 -11.16 -11.48 12.58
N ALA A 108 -10.83 -12.77 12.40
CA ALA A 108 -11.34 -13.57 11.29
C ALA A 108 -12.87 -13.74 11.36
N GLU A 109 -13.41 -14.02 12.54
CA GLU A 109 -14.86 -14.15 12.76
C GLU A 109 -15.61 -12.83 12.50
N ARG A 110 -15.07 -11.69 12.95
CA ARG A 110 -15.63 -10.36 12.65
C ARG A 110 -15.66 -10.09 11.14
N ALA A 111 -14.59 -10.42 10.42
CA ALA A 111 -14.54 -10.26 8.97
C ALA A 111 -15.58 -11.15 8.26
N ALA A 112 -15.75 -12.41 8.68
CA ALA A 112 -16.75 -13.32 8.13
C ALA A 112 -18.18 -12.81 8.34
N LYS A 113 -18.50 -12.29 9.54
CA LYS A 113 -19.81 -11.67 9.83
C LYS A 113 -20.11 -10.48 8.92
N LEU A 114 -19.13 -9.62 8.64
CA LEU A 114 -19.30 -8.47 7.75
C LEU A 114 -19.61 -8.87 6.30
N VAL A 115 -19.05 -9.98 5.82
CA VAL A 115 -19.34 -10.51 4.48
C VAL A 115 -20.78 -11.03 4.40
N GLN A 116 -21.27 -11.69 5.45
CA GLN A 116 -22.65 -12.20 5.51
C GLN A 116 -23.70 -11.08 5.59
N LEU A 117 -23.34 -9.93 6.15
CA LEU A 117 -24.23 -8.77 6.31
C LEU A 117 -24.29 -7.87 5.07
N LYS A 118 -23.43 -8.04 4.07
CA LYS A 118 -23.56 -7.31 2.80
C LYS A 118 -24.82 -7.80 2.10
N PRO A 119 -25.86 -6.97 1.91
CA PRO A 119 -27.05 -7.41 1.18
C PRO A 119 -26.61 -7.81 -0.22
N ARG A 120 -26.98 -9.03 -0.64
CA ARG A 120 -27.00 -9.36 -2.06
C ARG A 120 -28.01 -8.41 -2.69
N PHE A 121 -27.53 -7.33 -3.31
CA PHE A 121 -28.35 -6.59 -4.26
C PHE A 121 -28.59 -7.53 -5.45
N ASP A 122 -29.63 -8.35 -5.34
CA ASP A 122 -30.13 -9.16 -6.43
C ASP A 122 -30.69 -8.20 -7.47
N LEU A 123 -29.91 -7.92 -8.51
CA LEU A 123 -30.31 -7.12 -9.69
C LEU A 123 -31.26 -7.92 -10.60
N HIS A 124 -32.29 -8.53 -10.02
CA HIS A 124 -33.37 -9.22 -10.73
C HIS A 124 -34.73 -8.73 -10.25
N CYS A 125 -35.04 -7.47 -10.55
CA CYS A 125 -36.41 -7.05 -10.78
C CYS A 125 -36.41 -6.05 -11.94
N GLY A 126 -37.08 -6.44 -13.02
CA GLY A 126 -37.25 -5.58 -14.18
C GLY A 126 -38.02 -4.34 -13.79
N PHE A 127 -37.43 -3.17 -14.03
CA PHE A 127 -38.15 -1.91 -14.08
C PHE A 127 -37.70 -1.14 -15.32
N PRO A 128 -38.66 -0.63 -16.12
CA PRO A 128 -38.39 0.03 -17.39
C PRO A 128 -37.83 1.44 -17.18
N ASN A 129 -36.88 1.83 -18.03
CA ASN A 129 -36.35 3.18 -18.26
C ASN A 129 -35.69 3.91 -17.07
N VAL A 130 -34.41 3.59 -16.83
CA VAL A 130 -33.50 4.43 -16.04
C VAL A 130 -32.73 5.39 -16.96
N THR A 131 -33.33 6.54 -17.29
CA THR A 131 -32.62 7.65 -17.97
C THR A 131 -32.62 8.95 -17.18
N SER A 132 -32.92 8.95 -15.87
CA SER A 132 -33.05 10.21 -15.11
C SER A 132 -32.11 10.42 -13.92
N TYR A 133 -31.29 9.45 -13.51
CA TYR A 133 -30.50 9.58 -12.27
C TYR A 133 -28.98 9.70 -12.45
N TYR A 134 -28.48 9.85 -13.69
CA TYR A 134 -27.06 10.13 -13.99
C TYR A 134 -26.76 11.60 -14.31
N LYS A 135 -27.57 12.54 -13.79
CA LYS A 135 -27.35 13.99 -14.04
C LYS A 135 -27.08 14.84 -12.80
N PHE A 136 -26.98 14.24 -11.61
CA PHE A 136 -26.69 14.98 -10.37
C PHE A 136 -25.26 14.81 -9.83
N ALA A 137 -24.43 13.92 -10.38
CA ALA A 137 -23.08 13.67 -9.85
C ALA A 137 -21.94 14.34 -10.64
N ASN A 138 -22.19 14.91 -11.83
CA ASN A 138 -21.13 15.47 -12.69
C ASN A 138 -21.20 17.00 -12.88
N ASN A 139 -21.92 17.75 -12.03
CA ASN A 139 -22.07 19.20 -12.20
C ASN A 139 -21.35 20.08 -11.17
N GLU A 140 -20.46 19.52 -10.35
CA GLU A 140 -19.62 20.30 -9.41
C GLU A 140 -18.14 20.40 -9.78
N GLN A 141 -17.65 19.62 -10.76
CA GLN A 141 -16.25 19.70 -11.19
C GLN A 141 -16.00 20.68 -12.35
N ASP A 142 -17.03 21.11 -13.08
CA ASP A 142 -16.91 22.09 -14.18
C ASP A 142 -17.11 23.55 -13.75
N LYS A 143 -17.31 23.86 -12.46
CA LYS A 143 -17.46 25.24 -11.95
C LYS A 143 -16.23 25.82 -11.24
N VAL A 144 -15.19 25.03 -11.01
CA VAL A 144 -13.97 25.51 -10.33
C VAL A 144 -12.86 25.92 -11.31
N ASN A 145 -12.90 25.47 -12.58
CA ASN A 145 -11.91 25.86 -13.60
C ASN A 145 -12.26 27.11 -14.44
N ALA A 146 -13.26 27.90 -14.04
CA ALA A 146 -13.64 29.15 -14.72
C ALA A 146 -13.42 30.41 -13.86
N LYS A 147 -12.61 30.35 -12.80
CA LYS A 147 -12.38 31.51 -11.90
C LYS A 147 -10.93 31.72 -11.45
N ALA A 148 -9.98 31.39 -12.33
CA ALA A 148 -8.59 31.84 -12.25
C ALA A 148 -8.10 32.25 -13.65
N LEU A 149 -8.58 33.42 -14.07
CA LEU A 149 -7.97 34.31 -15.06
C LEU A 149 -7.76 35.66 -14.36
#